data_AF-A0A9Q0GEQ1-F1
#
_entry.id   AF-A0A9Q0GEQ1-F1
#
_cell.length_a   1.000
_cell.length_b   1.000
_cell.length_c   1.000
_cell.angle_alpha   90.00
_cell.angle_beta   90.00
_cell.angle_gamma   90.00
#
_symmetry.space_group_name_H-M   'P 1'
#
loop_
_entity.id
_entity.type
_entity.pdbx_description
1 polymer ?
#
loop_
_entity_poly.entity_id
_entity_poly.type
_entity_poly.pdbx_seq_one_letter_code
_entity_poly.pdbx_strand_id
1 'polypeptide(L)'
;MATVTFTKGDQVMVCSKEEGFPGSYHEGTVLKQLGPNSYVVQYKNLVEEDDDSWPLVEVVPDEDSRTTPPRIHFGGGFGLYNKVDVFANDGRWVGRITERKGSAYYVYFASTGEEIAYHSSLLRIRLDWVNGNWVSSKKRTPAFHT
;
A
#
# COMPACT_ATOMS: atom_id res chain seq x y z
N MET A 1 2.33 19.97 -10.46
CA MET A 1 2.83 18.90 -9.56
C MET A 1 3.85 18.10 -10.35
N ALA A 2 5.03 17.80 -9.81
CA ALA A 2 5.97 16.92 -10.51
C ALA A 2 5.35 15.52 -10.58
N THR A 3 4.99 15.08 -11.78
CA THR A 3 4.56 13.72 -12.05
C THR A 3 5.82 12.85 -12.09
N VAL A 4 5.83 11.75 -11.33
CA VAL A 4 6.92 10.77 -11.42
C VAL A 4 6.67 9.97 -12.68
N THR A 5 7.54 10.07 -13.67
CA THR A 5 7.47 9.24 -14.87
C THR A 5 8.19 7.93 -14.60
N PHE A 6 7.49 6.81 -14.80
CA PHE A 6 8.08 5.48 -14.65
C PHE A 6 8.64 4.96 -15.98
N THR A 7 9.67 4.14 -15.88
CA THR A 7 10.35 3.48 -17.00
C THR A 7 10.31 1.97 -16.85
N LYS A 8 10.66 1.25 -17.91
CA LYS A 8 10.69 -0.22 -17.90
C LYS A 8 11.60 -0.72 -16.76
N GLY A 9 11.05 -1.59 -15.91
CA GLY A 9 11.72 -2.20 -14.76
C GLY A 9 11.41 -1.52 -13.43
N ASP A 10 10.83 -0.31 -13.43
CA ASP A 10 10.48 0.38 -12.19
C ASP A 10 9.40 -0.37 -11.40
N GLN A 11 9.59 -0.41 -10.08
CA GLN A 11 8.65 -1.00 -9.13
C GLN A 11 7.62 0.04 -8.70
N VAL A 12 6.35 -0.25 -8.98
CA VAL A 12 5.22 0.63 -8.69
C VAL A 12 4.22 -0.04 -7.76
N MET A 13 3.48 0.79 -7.03
CA MET A 13 2.26 0.37 -6.36
C MET A 13 1.08 0.89 -7.17
N VAL A 14 0.16 0.02 -7.55
CA VAL A 14 -1.07 0.37 -8.26
C VAL A 14 -2.23 0.41 -7.27
N CYS A 15 -2.98 1.51 -7.25
CA CYS A 15 -4.22 1.60 -6.46
C CYS A 15 -5.35 0.89 -7.21
N SER A 16 -6.01 -0.09 -6.59
CA SER A 16 -7.22 -0.65 -7.19
C SER A 16 -8.42 0.26 -6.95
N LYS A 17 -9.23 0.43 -7.99
CA LYS A 17 -10.53 1.11 -7.98
C LYS A 17 -11.69 0.12 -8.17
N GLU A 18 -11.39 -1.16 -8.35
CA GLU A 18 -12.38 -2.20 -8.55
C GLU A 18 -13.25 -2.39 -7.32
N GLU A 19 -14.49 -2.83 -7.52
CA GLU A 19 -15.41 -3.09 -6.42
C GLU A 19 -14.82 -4.14 -5.45
N GLY A 20 -14.88 -3.85 -4.14
CA GLY A 20 -14.28 -4.69 -3.10
C GLY A 20 -12.80 -4.43 -2.81
N PHE A 21 -12.07 -3.79 -3.72
CA PHE A 21 -10.67 -3.42 -3.56
C PHE A 21 -10.35 -1.93 -3.29
N PRO A 22 -11.30 -0.98 -3.08
CA PRO A 22 -10.91 0.40 -2.79
C PRO A 22 -10.03 0.52 -1.54
N GLY A 23 -8.88 1.15 -1.71
CA GLY A 23 -7.89 1.34 -0.63
C GLY A 23 -6.81 0.26 -0.55
N SER A 24 -6.84 -0.74 -1.44
CA SER A 24 -5.72 -1.66 -1.65
C SER A 24 -4.68 -1.06 -2.60
N TYR A 25 -3.44 -1.49 -2.41
CA TYR A 25 -2.34 -1.21 -3.34
C TYR A 25 -1.64 -2.51 -3.71
N HIS A 26 -1.46 -2.77 -4.99
CA HIS A 26 -0.82 -3.99 -5.50
C HIS A 26 0.57 -3.69 -6.05
N GLU A 27 1.55 -4.54 -5.72
CA GLU A 27 2.93 -4.40 -6.20
C GLU A 27 3.01 -4.84 -7.67
N GLY A 28 3.64 -4.02 -8.52
CA GLY A 28 3.83 -4.32 -9.93
C GLY A 28 5.13 -3.78 -10.50
N THR A 29 5.48 -4.27 -11.68
CA THR A 29 6.66 -3.85 -12.45
C THR A 29 6.23 -3.25 -13.78
N VAL A 30 6.73 -2.06 -14.10
CA VAL A 30 6.46 -1.42 -15.39
C VAL A 30 7.17 -2.19 -16.50
N LEU A 31 6.41 -2.71 -17.46
CA LEU A 31 6.95 -3.37 -18.65
C LEU A 31 7.26 -2.38 -19.77
N LYS A 32 6.41 -1.35 -19.93
CA LYS A 32 6.60 -0.23 -20.86
C LYS A 32 5.63 0.91 -20.54
N GLN A 33 6.00 2.12 -20.96
CA GLN A 33 5.09 3.26 -21.00
C GLN A 33 4.19 3.16 -22.25
N LEU A 34 2.92 3.50 -22.10
CA LEU A 34 1.93 3.53 -23.18
C LEU A 34 1.38 4.96 -23.33
N GLY A 35 1.96 5.73 -24.23
CA GLY A 35 1.60 7.15 -24.37
C GLY A 35 2.02 7.98 -23.15
N PRO A 36 1.45 9.18 -22.96
CA PRO A 36 1.94 10.10 -21.92
C PRO A 36 1.50 9.73 -20.50
N ASN A 37 0.36 9.04 -20.33
CA ASN A 37 -0.35 8.96 -19.05
C ASN A 37 -0.74 7.53 -18.62
N SER A 38 -0.12 6.49 -19.20
CA SER A 38 -0.35 5.12 -18.74
C SER A 38 0.85 4.22 -18.93
N TYR A 39 0.84 3.10 -18.21
CA TYR A 39 1.89 2.10 -18.20
C TYR A 39 1.29 0.72 -18.37
N VAL A 40 2.03 -0.17 -19.01
CA VAL A 40 1.76 -1.61 -18.93
C VAL A 40 2.48 -2.14 -17.71
N VAL A 41 1.74 -2.67 -16.75
CA VAL A 41 2.25 -3.15 -15.46
C VAL A 41 1.98 -4.64 -15.34
N GLN A 42 3.02 -5.39 -14.99
CA GLN A 42 2.89 -6.79 -14.57
C GLN A 42 2.83 -6.83 -13.05
N TYR A 43 1.77 -7.40 -12.49
CA TYR A 43 1.63 -7.53 -11.05
C TYR A 43 2.52 -8.65 -10.51
N LYS A 44 2.94 -8.48 -9.25
CA LYS A 44 3.84 -9.42 -8.59
C LYS A 44 3.12 -10.60 -7.95
N ASN A 45 1.92 -10.37 -7.41
CA ASN A 45 1.16 -11.34 -6.62
C ASN A 45 -0.23 -11.61 -7.22
N LEU A 46 -0.59 -10.99 -8.35
CA LEU A 46 -1.86 -11.24 -9.04
C LEU A 46 -1.59 -12.05 -10.30
N VAL A 47 -2.55 -12.88 -10.68
CA VAL A 47 -2.50 -13.79 -11.82
C VAL A 47 -3.71 -13.55 -12.73
N GLU A 48 -3.62 -14.00 -13.98
CA GLU A 48 -4.73 -13.93 -14.93
C GLU A 48 -5.91 -14.80 -14.47
N GLU A 49 -7.14 -14.37 -14.75
CA GLU A 49 -8.35 -15.08 -14.32
C GLU A 49 -8.50 -16.46 -15.00
N ASP A 50 -8.10 -16.54 -16.27
CA ASP A 50 -8.25 -17.75 -17.09
C ASP A 50 -7.08 -18.75 -16.91
N ASP A 51 -5.91 -18.28 -16.47
CA ASP A 51 -4.71 -19.10 -16.28
C ASP A 51 -3.83 -18.55 -15.14
N ASP A 52 -3.93 -19.18 -13.97
CA ASP A 52 -3.20 -18.81 -12.76
C ASP A 52 -1.67 -19.06 -12.84
N SER A 53 -1.20 -19.66 -13.94
CA SER A 53 0.23 -19.83 -14.23
C SER A 53 0.91 -18.52 -14.66
N TRP A 54 0.12 -17.53 -15.11
CA TRP A 54 0.64 -16.26 -15.63
C TRP A 54 0.33 -15.09 -14.71
N PRO A 55 1.32 -14.23 -14.42
CA PRO A 55 1.07 -12.99 -13.71
C PRO A 55 0.14 -12.07 -14.50
N LEU A 56 -0.77 -11.40 -13.78
CA LEU A 56 -1.70 -10.43 -14.36
C LEU A 56 -0.92 -9.26 -15.00
N VAL A 57 -1.29 -8.88 -16.22
CA VAL A 57 -0.73 -7.71 -16.92
C VAL A 57 -1.84 -6.76 -17.37
N GLU A 58 -1.76 -5.50 -16.91
CA GLU A 58 -2.78 -4.49 -17.20
C GLU A 58 -2.19 -3.18 -17.72
N VAL A 59 -3.05 -2.39 -18.37
CA VAL A 59 -2.78 -0.98 -18.68
C VAL A 59 -3.30 -0.13 -17.54
N VAL A 60 -2.40 0.51 -16.81
CA VAL A 60 -2.71 1.30 -15.61
C VAL A 60 -2.49 2.79 -15.88
N PRO A 61 -3.42 3.68 -15.52
CA PRO A 61 -3.23 5.12 -15.57
C PRO A 61 -2.09 5.62 -14.66
N ASP A 62 -1.44 6.72 -15.04
CA ASP A 62 -0.40 7.38 -14.23
C ASP A 62 -0.93 7.80 -12.85
N GLU A 63 -2.19 8.26 -12.79
CA GLU A 63 -2.84 8.69 -11.53
C GLU A 63 -3.05 7.56 -10.52
N ASP A 64 -3.13 6.32 -10.99
CA ASP A 64 -3.31 5.12 -10.16
C ASP A 64 -1.98 4.47 -9.78
N SER A 65 -0.90 4.94 -10.39
CA SER A 65 0.46 4.45 -10.17
C SER A 65 1.20 5.36 -9.20
N ARG A 66 1.94 4.77 -8.27
CA ARG A 66 2.88 5.52 -7.42
C ARG A 66 4.16 4.75 -7.18
N THR A 67 5.18 5.48 -6.74
CA THR A 67 6.44 4.88 -6.31
C THR A 67 6.20 3.90 -5.17
N THR A 68 7.08 2.90 -5.05
CA THR A 68 7.07 2.01 -3.90
C THR A 68 7.58 2.75 -2.65
N PRO A 69 6.84 2.74 -1.53
CA PRO A 69 7.32 3.38 -0.29
C PRO A 69 8.62 2.71 0.20
N PRO A 70 9.60 3.50 0.71
CA PRO A 70 10.79 2.94 1.30
C PRO A 70 10.43 2.06 2.50
N ARG A 71 11.13 0.94 2.63
CA ARG A 71 11.02 0.11 3.83
C ARG A 71 11.73 0.81 4.99
N ILE A 72 10.95 1.28 5.96
CA ILE A 72 11.49 1.84 7.20
C ILE A 72 11.34 0.80 8.30
N HIS A 73 12.47 0.38 8.87
CA HIS A 73 12.49 -0.51 10.03
C HIS A 73 12.23 0.31 11.30
N PHE A 74 11.06 0.12 11.91
CA PHE A 74 10.75 0.70 13.21
C PHE A 74 11.16 -0.28 14.31
N GLY A 75 12.25 0.02 15.03
CA GLY A 75 12.76 -0.85 16.10
C GLY A 75 11.83 -1.00 17.32
N GLY A 76 10.78 -0.17 17.44
CA GLY A 76 9.86 -0.13 18.58
C GLY A 76 8.50 -0.81 18.38
N GLY A 77 8.26 -1.48 17.25
CA GLY A 77 6.94 -2.02 16.90
C GLY A 77 5.93 -0.93 16.52
N PHE A 78 4.64 -1.27 16.51
CA PHE A 78 3.56 -0.36 16.10
C PHE A 78 2.82 0.20 17.33
N GLY A 79 2.60 1.52 17.35
CA GLY A 79 1.84 2.16 18.42
C GLY A 79 0.33 2.11 18.17
N LEU A 80 -0.44 2.29 19.24
CA LEU A 80 -1.89 2.48 19.14
C LEU A 80 -2.23 3.64 18.19
N TYR A 81 -3.26 3.45 17.37
CA TYR A 81 -3.73 4.38 16.34
C TYR A 81 -2.74 4.71 15.21
N ASN A 82 -1.58 4.03 15.15
CA ASN A 82 -0.68 4.17 14.01
C ASN A 82 -1.41 3.71 12.74
N LYS A 83 -1.33 4.51 11.67
CA LYS A 83 -1.73 4.06 10.34
C LYS A 83 -0.68 3.10 9.81
N VAL A 84 -1.13 1.97 9.31
CA VAL A 84 -0.28 0.90 8.77
C VAL A 84 -0.79 0.49 7.39
N ASP A 85 0.10 -0.04 6.57
CA ASP A 85 -0.30 -0.88 5.45
C ASP A 85 -0.17 -2.35 5.88
N VAL A 86 -1.25 -3.11 5.74
CA VAL A 86 -1.31 -4.55 6.00
C VAL A 86 -1.15 -5.31 4.71
N PHE A 87 -0.27 -6.31 4.67
CA PHE A 87 -0.24 -7.24 3.54
C PHE A 87 -1.27 -8.35 3.76
N ALA A 88 -2.31 -8.37 2.93
CA ALA A 88 -3.39 -9.35 2.95
C ALA A 88 -4.00 -9.44 1.54
N ASN A 89 -4.49 -10.62 1.14
CA ASN A 89 -5.11 -10.85 -0.19
C ASN A 89 -4.28 -10.24 -1.31
N ASP A 90 -2.97 -10.55 -1.32
CA ASP A 90 -2.00 -10.16 -2.35
C ASP A 90 -1.75 -8.65 -2.52
N GLY A 91 -2.40 -7.82 -1.69
CA GLY A 91 -2.33 -6.38 -1.69
C GLY A 91 -1.91 -5.77 -0.36
N ARG A 92 -1.68 -4.46 -0.38
CA ARG A 92 -1.38 -3.62 0.79
C ARG A 92 -2.59 -2.76 1.14
N TRP A 93 -3.21 -3.05 2.28
CA TRP A 93 -4.45 -2.42 2.74
C TRP A 93 -4.18 -1.39 3.82
N VAL A 94 -4.79 -0.21 3.70
CA VAL A 94 -4.63 0.86 4.70
C VAL A 94 -5.50 0.57 5.91
N GLY A 95 -4.87 0.42 7.07
CA GLY A 95 -5.55 0.18 8.34
C GLY A 95 -5.01 1.03 9.48
N ARG A 96 -5.62 0.90 10.66
CA ARG A 96 -5.19 1.56 11.88
C ARG A 96 -5.08 0.56 13.03
N ILE A 97 -3.98 0.60 13.77
CA ILE A 97 -3.83 -0.21 14.98
C ILE A 97 -4.86 0.23 16.03
N THR A 98 -5.66 -0.70 16.51
CA THR A 98 -6.66 -0.47 17.58
C THR A 98 -6.32 -1.21 18.86
N GLU A 99 -5.55 -2.29 18.77
CA GLU A 99 -5.13 -3.05 19.94
C GLU A 99 -3.86 -3.87 19.68
N ARG A 100 -3.19 -4.29 20.75
CA ARG A 100 -2.13 -5.32 20.69
C ARG A 100 -2.36 -6.34 21.80
N LYS A 101 -2.46 -7.62 21.43
CA LYS A 101 -2.52 -8.76 22.38
C LYS A 101 -1.35 -9.70 22.09
N GLY A 102 -0.36 -9.72 23.00
CA GLY A 102 0.86 -10.50 22.80
C GLY A 102 1.64 -10.05 21.55
N SER A 103 1.80 -10.95 20.59
CA SER A 103 2.45 -10.69 19.30
C SER A 103 1.49 -10.21 18.19
N ALA A 104 0.18 -10.28 18.42
CA ALA A 104 -0.83 -9.89 17.44
C ALA A 104 -1.20 -8.41 17.59
N TYR A 105 -1.31 -7.74 16.44
CA TYR A 105 -1.80 -6.37 16.31
C TYR A 105 -3.19 -6.41 15.66
N TYR A 106 -4.18 -5.83 16.33
CA TYR A 106 -5.52 -5.68 15.78
C TYR A 106 -5.56 -4.41 14.93
N VAL A 107 -6.05 -4.55 13.71
CA VAL A 107 -6.09 -3.50 12.71
C VAL A 107 -7.52 -3.28 12.25
N TYR A 108 -8.00 -2.06 12.40
CA TYR A 108 -9.29 -1.62 11.90
C TYR A 108 -9.18 -1.08 10.46
N PHE A 109 -10.06 -1.55 9.58
CA PHE A 109 -10.19 -1.11 8.19
C PHE A 109 -11.44 -0.25 8.05
N ALA A 110 -11.25 1.05 7.74
CA ALA A 110 -12.37 1.98 7.66
C ALA A 110 -13.30 1.73 6.46
N SER A 111 -12.80 1.07 5.40
CA SER A 111 -13.59 0.74 4.21
C SER A 111 -14.62 -0.36 4.48
N THR A 112 -14.28 -1.36 5.28
CA THR A 112 -15.16 -2.52 5.56
C THR A 112 -15.76 -2.47 6.97
N GLY A 113 -15.20 -1.66 7.88
CA GLY A 113 -15.59 -1.64 9.29
C GLY A 113 -15.04 -2.81 10.10
N GLU A 114 -14.20 -3.66 9.50
CA GLU A 114 -13.66 -4.86 10.15
C GLU A 114 -12.46 -4.55 11.03
N GLU A 115 -12.25 -5.40 12.04
CA GLU A 115 -11.06 -5.43 12.88
C GLU A 115 -10.45 -6.83 12.85
N ILE A 116 -9.21 -6.93 12.38
CA ILE A 116 -8.55 -8.22 12.13
C ILE A 116 -7.16 -8.23 12.77
N ALA A 117 -6.78 -9.37 13.35
CA ALA A 117 -5.48 -9.57 13.99
C ALA A 117 -4.42 -9.99 12.98
N TYR A 118 -3.27 -9.29 12.99
CA TYR A 118 -2.11 -9.60 12.15
C TYR A 118 -0.82 -9.70 12.95
N HIS A 119 0.11 -10.53 12.45
CA HIS A 119 1.48 -10.54 12.93
C HIS A 119 2.25 -9.31 12.42
N SER A 120 3.23 -8.83 13.19
CA SER A 120 4.02 -7.64 12.85
C SER A 120 4.74 -7.73 11.49
N SER A 121 5.06 -8.94 11.02
CA SER A 121 5.70 -9.18 9.72
C SER A 121 4.83 -8.82 8.51
N LEU A 122 3.51 -8.78 8.69
CA LEU A 122 2.56 -8.39 7.64
C LEU A 122 2.31 -6.88 7.63
N LEU A 123 2.75 -6.17 8.68
CA LEU A 123 2.51 -4.75 8.86
C LEU A 123 3.72 -3.92 8.41
N ARG A 124 3.45 -2.75 7.86
CA ARG A 124 4.43 -1.66 7.74
C ARG A 124 3.77 -0.34 8.14
N ILE A 125 4.54 0.61 8.64
CA ILE A 125 4.01 1.95 8.90
C ILE A 125 3.59 2.57 7.57
N ARG A 126 2.39 3.16 7.55
CA ARG A 126 1.93 3.91 6.38
C ARG A 126 2.81 5.14 6.21
N LEU A 127 3.29 5.31 4.99
CA LEU A 127 3.86 6.57 4.51
C LEU A 127 2.90 7.16 3.48
N ASP A 128 2.63 8.45 3.61
CA ASP A 128 1.85 9.18 2.63
C ASP A 128 2.81 9.86 1.65
N TRP A 129 2.44 9.89 0.38
CA TRP A 129 3.20 10.58 -0.67
C TRP A 129 2.67 12.01 -0.78
N VAL A 130 3.46 12.98 -0.34
CA VAL A 130 3.08 14.39 -0.30
C VAL A 130 4.18 15.20 -0.98
N ASN A 131 3.84 15.94 -2.03
CA ASN A 131 4.76 16.81 -2.77
C ASN A 131 6.07 16.11 -3.19
N GLY A 132 5.98 14.89 -3.73
CA GLY A 132 7.14 14.13 -4.19
C GLY A 132 7.99 13.50 -3.10
N ASN A 133 7.52 13.49 -1.84
CA ASN A 133 8.26 12.95 -0.70
C ASN A 133 7.40 11.99 0.13
N TRP A 134 8.04 10.98 0.72
CA TRP A 134 7.41 10.07 1.68
C TRP A 134 7.41 10.67 3.08
N VAL A 135 6.24 10.87 3.66
CA VAL A 135 6.08 11.36 5.03
C VAL A 135 5.39 10.34 5.91
N SER A 136 5.84 10.20 7.17
CA SER A 136 5.22 9.27 8.11
C SER A 136 3.85 9.78 8.54
N SER A 137 2.83 8.92 8.44
CA SER A 137 1.46 9.26 8.88
C SER A 137 1.29 9.27 10.41
N LYS A 138 2.37 9.26 11.20
CA LYS A 138 2.29 9.42 12.66
C LYS A 138 1.62 10.75 12.95
N LYS A 139 0.43 10.72 13.55
CA LYS A 139 -0.15 11.93 14.14
C LYS A 139 0.85 12.44 15.18
N ARG A 140 1.25 13.72 15.10
CA ARG A 140 1.73 14.43 16.29
C ARG A 140 0.59 14.32 17.30
N THR A 141 0.80 13.61 18.40
CA THR A 141 -0.05 13.79 19.57
C THR A 141 0.01 15.28 19.90
N PRO A 142 -1.10 16.03 19.96
CA PRO A 142 -1.06 17.31 20.64
C PRO A 142 -0.58 17.00 22.04
N ALA A 143 0.54 17.59 22.46
CA ALA A 143 0.95 17.53 23.84
C ALA A 143 -0.12 18.32 24.62
N PHE A 144 -1.12 17.61 25.15
CA PHE A 144 -1.95 18.14 26.22
C PHE A 144 -1.02 18.33 27.40
N HIS A 145 -0.56 19.57 27.57
CA HIS A 145 -0.03 20.03 28.84
C HIS A 145 -1.24 20.26 29.73
N THR A 146 -1.37 19.44 30.77
CA THR A 146 -2.17 19.76 31.96
C THR A 146 -1.18 19.94 33.10
#